data_AF-A0A0S8JAG8-F1
#
_entry.id   AF-A0A0S8JAG8-F1
#
_cell.length_a   1.000
_cell.length_b   1.000
_cell.length_c   1.000
_cell.angle_alpha   90.00
_cell.angle_beta   90.00
_cell.angle_gamma   90.00
#
_symmetry.space_group_name_H-M   'P 1'
#
loop_
_entity.id
_entity.type
_entity.pdbx_description
1 polymer ?
#
loop_
_entity_poly.entity_id
_entity_poly.type
_entity_poly.pdbx_seq_one_letter_code
_entity_poly.pdbx_strand_id
1 'polypeptide(L)'
;LSVTGAFTILVLFLRLDVLVKVASTVLILTYLFACLSMIILRESRLQNYQPLFRAPLYPWIQIIGIIGFGVLLFGMGREALFASLIIVIGGLFVYWFYGRIRTGREYALLHLVERITARELTTHSLETELKEIIRERDDLVGDRFDSVIERGIVLDIEKRMGAEDLFWLAADKMAPNLHVEADTLFRFLQEREKESSTALTPHLAIPHIIIEGERTFQILMARCREGAEFSKSAPDVHAVFVLVGTKDERNFHLRALAAIAQIVRDPHFEQRWMAARSEEALRDVVLLGERRRMMGPL
;
A
#
# COMPACT_ATOMS: atom_id res chain seq x y z
N LEU A 1 30.29 -4.53 32.61
CA LEU A 1 30.72 -5.83 33.17
C LEU A 1 30.03 -6.18 34.48
N SER A 2 29.91 -5.26 35.45
CA SER A 2 29.38 -5.58 36.78
C SER A 2 27.91 -6.04 36.79
N VAL A 3 27.05 -5.43 35.98
CA VAL A 3 25.63 -5.83 35.86
C VAL A 3 25.50 -7.20 35.19
N THR A 4 26.27 -7.43 34.13
CA THR A 4 26.28 -8.70 33.39
C THR A 4 26.80 -9.84 34.25
N GLY A 5 27.88 -9.62 35.02
CA GLY A 5 28.43 -10.62 35.94
C GLY A 5 27.49 -10.92 37.12
N ALA A 6 26.84 -9.91 37.69
CA ALA A 6 25.83 -10.11 38.74
C ALA A 6 24.62 -10.91 38.22
N PHE A 7 24.18 -10.64 36.98
CA PHE A 7 23.11 -11.40 36.35
C PHE A 7 23.49 -12.86 36.10
N THR A 8 24.70 -13.14 35.60
CA THR A 8 25.17 -14.52 35.39
C THR A 8 25.25 -15.29 36.70
N ILE A 9 25.75 -14.68 37.78
CA ILE A 9 25.80 -15.30 39.11
C ILE A 9 24.38 -15.61 39.61
N LEU A 10 23.43 -14.67 39.47
CA LEU A 10 22.03 -14.88 39.83
C LEU A 10 21.39 -16.05 39.06
N VAL A 11 21.69 -16.17 37.77
CA VAL A 11 21.18 -17.25 36.91
C VAL A 11 21.72 -18.62 37.32
N LEU A 12 22.94 -18.71 37.86
CA LEU A 12 23.49 -19.99 38.37
C LEU A 12 22.72 -20.52 39.59
N PHE A 13 22.04 -19.66 40.35
CA PHE A 13 21.21 -20.08 41.49
C PHE A 13 19.77 -20.44 41.09
N LEU A 14 19.37 -20.17 39.85
CA LEU A 14 18.08 -20.57 39.32
C LEU A 14 18.13 -22.05 38.92
N ARG A 15 17.07 -22.79 39.26
CA ARG A 15 16.98 -24.19 38.85
C ARG A 15 16.83 -24.26 37.33
N LEU A 16 17.63 -25.13 36.71
CA LEU A 16 17.66 -25.33 35.27
C LEU A 16 16.26 -25.67 34.70
N ASP A 17 15.44 -26.41 35.45
CA ASP A 17 14.09 -26.79 35.03
C ASP A 17 13.16 -25.57 34.88
N VAL A 18 13.28 -24.58 35.77
CA VAL A 18 12.51 -23.34 35.70
C VAL A 18 12.96 -22.50 34.51
N LEU A 19 14.28 -22.38 34.31
CA LEU A 19 14.83 -21.58 33.20
C LEU A 19 14.43 -22.15 31.84
N VAL A 20 14.54 -23.47 31.65
CA VAL A 20 14.14 -24.15 30.41
C VAL A 20 12.63 -24.01 30.18
N LYS A 21 11.82 -24.14 31.23
CA LYS A 21 10.36 -23.93 31.12
C LYS A 21 10.03 -22.51 30.68
N VAL A 22 10.57 -21.49 31.33
CA VAL A 22 10.30 -20.08 30.98
C VAL A 22 10.74 -19.78 29.54
N ALA A 23 11.94 -20.20 29.13
CA ALA A 23 12.43 -19.99 27.77
C ALA A 23 11.54 -20.69 26.73
N SER A 24 11.15 -21.94 27.00
CA SER A 24 10.27 -22.71 26.12
C SER A 24 8.87 -22.10 26.04
N THR A 25 8.34 -21.57 27.16
CA THR A 25 7.06 -20.85 27.20
C THR A 25 7.08 -19.61 26.31
N VAL A 26 8.15 -18.80 26.36
CA VAL A 26 8.30 -17.62 25.49
C VAL A 26 8.30 -18.03 24.01
N LEU A 27 9.04 -19.10 23.67
CA LEU A 27 9.11 -19.61 22.30
C LEU A 27 7.75 -20.10 21.79
N ILE A 28 7.06 -20.93 22.58
CA ILE A 28 5.71 -21.44 22.26
C ILE A 28 4.72 -20.28 22.07
N LEU A 29 4.75 -19.30 22.97
CA LEU A 29 3.88 -18.13 22.90
C LEU A 29 4.18 -17.29 21.65
N THR A 30 5.45 -17.14 21.28
CA THR A 30 5.87 -16.44 20.05
C THR A 30 5.31 -17.13 18.81
N TYR A 31 5.42 -18.46 18.70
CA TYR A 31 4.85 -19.19 17.57
C TYR A 31 3.33 -19.18 17.55
N LEU A 32 2.68 -19.26 18.71
CA LEU A 32 1.22 -19.14 18.82
C LEU A 32 0.75 -17.77 18.32
N PHE A 33 1.39 -16.69 18.77
CA PHE A 33 1.10 -15.34 18.29
C PHE A 33 1.45 -15.14 16.82
N ALA A 34 2.49 -15.79 16.30
CA ALA A 34 2.81 -15.75 14.87
C ALA A 34 1.70 -16.40 14.03
N CYS A 35 1.19 -17.57 14.44
CA CYS A 35 0.05 -18.22 13.78
C CYS A 35 -1.20 -17.35 13.84
N LEU A 36 -1.50 -16.79 15.02
CA LEU A 36 -2.65 -15.89 15.21
C LEU A 36 -2.53 -14.63 14.35
N SER A 37 -1.37 -13.97 14.37
CA SER A 37 -1.08 -12.76 13.59
C SER A 37 -1.21 -13.03 12.10
N MET A 38 -0.76 -14.19 11.62
CA MET A 38 -0.92 -14.56 10.21
C MET A 38 -2.39 -14.69 9.81
N ILE A 39 -3.23 -15.32 10.65
CA ILE A 39 -4.68 -15.42 10.42
C ILE A 39 -5.29 -14.01 10.43
N ILE A 40 -5.02 -13.22 11.47
CA ILE A 40 -5.54 -11.85 11.59
C ILE A 40 -5.17 -11.03 10.35
N LEU A 41 -3.91 -11.02 9.94
CA LEU A 41 -3.44 -10.22 8.81
C LEU A 41 -4.12 -10.62 7.49
N ARG A 42 -4.38 -11.92 7.30
CA ARG A 42 -5.07 -12.45 6.10
C ARG A 42 -6.57 -12.17 6.10
N GLU A 43 -7.22 -12.26 7.26
CA GLU A 43 -8.67 -12.04 7.38
C GLU A 43 -9.06 -10.57 7.57
N SER A 44 -8.12 -9.70 7.95
CA SER A 44 -8.39 -8.27 8.19
C SER A 44 -8.62 -7.46 6.91
N ARG A 45 -8.48 -8.09 5.72
CA ARG A 45 -8.68 -7.46 4.41
C ARG A 45 -8.00 -6.09 4.28
N LEU A 46 -6.73 -6.03 4.69
CA LEU A 46 -5.89 -4.84 4.58
C LEU A 46 -5.51 -4.62 3.12
N GLN A 47 -5.53 -3.37 2.66
CA GLN A 47 -5.31 -3.05 1.24
C GLN A 47 -3.87 -3.36 0.80
N ASN A 48 -2.89 -3.00 1.63
CA ASN A 48 -1.46 -3.15 1.33
C ASN A 48 -0.88 -4.48 1.78
N TYR A 49 -1.70 -5.53 1.95
CA TYR A 49 -1.20 -6.85 2.32
C TYR A 49 -0.96 -7.74 1.09
N GLN A 50 0.31 -7.89 0.71
CA GLN A 50 0.73 -8.71 -0.45
C GLN A 50 1.71 -9.81 -0.01
N PRO A 51 1.21 -11.00 0.42
CA PRO A 51 2.07 -12.08 0.87
C PRO A 51 2.80 -12.75 -0.29
N LEU A 52 4.13 -12.83 -0.20
CA LEU A 52 4.97 -13.57 -1.16
C LEU A 52 4.68 -15.09 -1.12
N PHE A 53 4.32 -15.59 0.06
CA PHE A 53 4.06 -17.01 0.29
C PHE A 53 2.69 -17.24 0.95
N ARG A 54 1.91 -18.15 0.36
CA ARG A 54 0.68 -18.67 0.96
C ARG A 54 0.93 -20.08 1.46
N ALA A 55 0.80 -20.29 2.78
CA ALA A 55 0.91 -21.62 3.37
C ALA A 55 -0.11 -22.58 2.73
N PRO A 56 0.31 -23.81 2.36
CA PRO A 56 -0.63 -24.82 1.88
C PRO A 56 -1.68 -25.11 2.95
N LEU A 57 -2.91 -25.46 2.53
CA LEU A 57 -4.02 -25.78 3.46
C LEU A 57 -4.35 -24.67 4.48
N TYR A 58 -4.01 -23.41 4.21
CA TYR A 58 -4.48 -22.29 5.03
C TYR A 58 -6.02 -22.27 5.11
N PRO A 59 -6.63 -22.02 6.29
CA PRO A 59 -6.03 -21.69 7.59
C PRO A 59 -5.75 -22.89 8.52
N TRP A 60 -5.94 -24.13 8.06
CA TRP A 60 -5.90 -25.32 8.91
C TRP A 60 -4.55 -25.57 9.56
N ILE A 61 -3.44 -25.34 8.85
CA ILE A 61 -2.09 -25.49 9.43
C ILE A 61 -1.90 -24.54 10.62
N GLN A 62 -2.37 -23.30 10.49
CA GLN A 62 -2.25 -22.30 11.55
C GLN A 62 -3.15 -22.65 12.74
N ILE A 63 -4.35 -23.16 12.49
CA ILE A 63 -5.27 -23.62 13.54
C ILE A 63 -4.66 -24.82 14.30
N ILE A 64 -4.13 -25.81 13.59
CA ILE A 64 -3.44 -26.96 14.19
C ILE A 64 -2.23 -26.49 14.99
N GLY A 65 -1.47 -25.52 14.47
CA GLY A 65 -0.35 -24.91 15.19
C GLY A 65 -0.80 -24.28 16.51
N ILE A 66 -1.84 -23.45 16.49
CA ILE A 66 -2.39 -22.80 17.69
C ILE A 66 -2.85 -23.85 18.72
N ILE A 67 -3.60 -24.86 18.28
CA ILE A 67 -4.09 -25.93 19.17
C ILE A 67 -2.91 -26.74 19.72
N GLY A 68 -1.96 -27.13 18.88
CA GLY A 68 -0.78 -27.92 19.27
C GLY A 68 0.10 -27.17 20.25
N PHE A 69 0.42 -25.90 19.99
CA PHE A 69 1.15 -25.05 20.93
C PHE A 69 0.38 -24.83 22.23
N GLY A 70 -0.95 -24.70 22.18
CA GLY A 70 -1.80 -24.65 23.37
C GLY A 70 -1.72 -25.93 24.22
N VAL A 71 -1.77 -27.11 23.59
CA VAL A 71 -1.62 -28.40 24.27
C VAL A 71 -0.23 -28.55 24.89
N LEU A 72 0.83 -28.18 24.17
CA LEU A 72 2.20 -28.19 24.70
C LEU A 72 2.34 -27.26 25.91
N LEU A 73 1.79 -26.05 25.83
CA LEU A 73 1.81 -25.09 26.92
C LEU A 73 1.08 -25.63 28.17
N PHE A 74 -0.06 -26.31 27.98
CA PHE A 74 -0.79 -26.96 29.06
C PHE A 74 0.00 -28.14 29.66
N GLY A 75 0.66 -28.94 28.82
CA GLY A 75 1.48 -30.09 29.23
C GLY A 75 2.72 -29.72 30.04
N MET A 76 3.25 -28.51 29.89
CA MET A 76 4.40 -28.01 30.69
C MET A 76 4.04 -27.72 32.16
N GLY A 77 2.76 -27.73 32.50
CA GLY A 77 2.25 -27.57 33.86
C GLY A 77 1.96 -26.12 34.24
N ARG A 78 1.46 -25.94 35.47
CA ARG A 78 0.92 -24.65 35.96
C ARG A 78 1.93 -23.51 35.92
N GLU A 79 3.21 -23.80 36.16
CA GLU A 79 4.30 -22.79 36.14
C GLU A 79 4.40 -22.09 34.78
N ALA A 80 4.30 -22.84 33.68
CA ALA A 80 4.35 -22.30 32.32
C ALA A 80 3.11 -21.45 32.00
N LEU A 81 1.93 -21.88 32.46
CA LEU A 81 0.69 -21.13 32.29
C LEU A 81 0.74 -19.79 33.04
N PHE A 82 1.20 -19.78 34.30
CA PHE A 82 1.39 -18.54 35.05
C PHE A 82 2.41 -17.62 34.40
N ALA A 83 3.55 -18.16 33.96
CA ALA A 83 4.56 -17.39 33.23
C ALA A 83 3.98 -16.75 31.96
N SER A 84 3.22 -17.51 31.16
CA SER A 84 2.57 -16.96 29.97
C SER A 84 1.57 -15.84 30.30
N LEU A 85 0.77 -16.00 31.35
CA LEU A 85 -0.20 -15.00 31.76
C LEU A 85 0.50 -13.71 32.20
N ILE A 86 1.59 -13.81 32.97
CA ILE A 86 2.41 -12.66 33.39
C ILE A 86 2.99 -11.96 32.16
N ILE A 87 3.52 -12.72 31.19
CA ILE A 87 4.07 -12.14 29.95
C ILE A 87 3.00 -11.39 29.16
N VAL A 88 1.81 -11.98 28.99
CA VAL A 88 0.72 -11.35 28.25
C VAL A 88 0.20 -10.09 28.97
N ILE A 89 -0.05 -10.17 30.28
CA ILE A 89 -0.49 -9.02 31.07
C ILE A 89 0.58 -7.93 31.09
N GLY A 90 1.85 -8.30 31.27
CA GLY A 90 2.97 -7.37 31.24
C GLY A 90 3.08 -6.67 29.87
N GLY A 91 2.93 -7.41 28.78
CA GLY A 91 2.88 -6.85 27.42
C GLY A 91 1.72 -5.88 27.24
N LEU A 92 0.52 -6.24 27.69
CA LEU A 92 -0.67 -5.37 27.66
C LEU A 92 -0.48 -4.12 28.52
N PHE A 93 0.16 -4.24 29.69
CA PHE A 93 0.45 -3.13 30.58
C PHE A 93 1.44 -2.15 29.94
N VAL A 94 2.51 -2.66 29.34
CA VAL A 94 3.47 -1.84 28.57
C VAL A 94 2.77 -1.16 27.39
N TYR A 95 1.94 -1.89 26.64
CA TYR A 95 1.16 -1.31 25.55
C TYR A 95 0.23 -0.18 26.04
N TRP A 96 -0.48 -0.37 27.16
CA TRP A 96 -1.45 0.59 27.65
C TRP A 96 -0.78 1.85 28.26
N PHE A 97 0.29 1.67 29.03
CA PHE A 97 0.95 2.77 29.74
C PHE A 97 2.00 3.49 28.88
N TYR A 98 2.79 2.74 28.12
CA TYR A 98 3.84 3.32 27.28
C TYR A 98 3.39 3.51 25.83
N GLY A 99 2.82 2.46 25.22
CA GLY A 99 2.42 2.47 23.82
C GLY A 99 1.34 3.51 23.51
N ARG A 100 0.19 3.43 24.21
CA ARG A 100 -0.99 4.28 23.96
C ARG A 100 -0.76 5.76 24.28
N ILE A 101 0.02 6.07 25.31
CA ILE A 101 0.26 7.44 25.76
C ILE A 101 1.25 8.16 24.84
N ARG A 102 2.23 7.42 24.29
CA ARG A 102 3.25 8.00 23.41
C ARG A 102 2.70 8.33 22.02
N THR A 103 1.78 7.53 21.49
CA THR A 103 1.07 7.85 20.23
C THR A 103 0.49 9.26 20.33
N GLY A 104 -0.16 9.61 21.45
CA GLY A 104 -0.70 10.94 21.77
C GLY A 104 0.27 12.14 21.63
N ARG A 105 1.57 11.95 21.89
CA ARG A 105 2.56 13.05 21.88
C ARG A 105 3.25 13.23 20.52
N GLU A 106 3.41 12.15 19.76
CA GLU A 106 3.92 12.24 18.39
C GLU A 106 2.94 13.00 17.48
N TYR A 107 1.62 12.89 17.73
CA TYR A 107 0.61 13.69 17.01
C TYR A 107 0.80 15.20 17.12
N ALA A 108 1.20 15.74 18.27
CA ALA A 108 1.34 17.19 18.46
C ALA A 108 2.54 17.77 17.70
N LEU A 109 3.64 17.02 17.62
CA LEU A 109 4.82 17.38 16.84
C LEU A 109 4.58 17.15 15.34
N LEU A 110 3.92 16.05 14.97
CA LEU A 110 3.52 15.77 13.59
C LEU A 110 2.58 16.86 13.05
N HIS A 111 1.58 17.31 13.82
CA HIS A 111 0.68 18.40 13.38
C HIS A 111 1.42 19.73 13.12
N LEU A 112 2.50 20.01 13.85
CA LEU A 112 3.34 21.19 13.61
C LEU A 112 4.19 21.03 12.35
N VAL A 113 4.68 19.82 12.06
CA VAL A 113 5.45 19.50 10.85
C VAL A 113 4.54 19.44 9.61
N GLU A 114 3.32 18.95 9.75
CA GLU A 114 2.26 18.90 8.73
C GLU A 114 1.87 20.30 8.26
N ARG A 115 1.88 21.30 9.16
CA ARG A 115 1.63 22.70 8.78
C ARG A 115 2.76 23.29 7.90
N ILE A 116 3.96 22.71 7.95
CA ILE A 116 5.15 23.17 7.21
C ILE A 116 5.40 22.29 5.97
N THR A 117 4.90 21.05 5.98
CA THR A 117 5.14 20.04 4.93
C THR A 117 3.81 19.57 4.38
N ALA A 118 3.47 19.92 3.14
CA ALA A 118 2.26 19.46 2.43
C ALA A 118 2.34 17.98 2.03
N ARG A 119 2.69 17.12 2.98
CA ARG A 119 2.59 15.68 2.89
C ARG A 119 1.65 15.26 4.02
N GLU A 120 0.48 14.76 3.66
CA GLU A 120 -0.40 14.02 4.55
C GLU A 120 0.36 12.79 5.05
N LEU A 121 1.14 12.96 6.12
CA LEU A 121 1.70 11.85 6.86
C LEU A 121 0.56 11.31 7.70
N THR A 122 -0.19 10.41 7.06
CA THR A 122 -1.22 9.62 7.72
C THR A 122 -0.60 8.97 8.94
N THR A 123 -1.11 9.36 10.11
CA THR A 123 -1.06 8.60 11.36
C THR A 123 -0.67 7.15 11.11
N HIS A 124 0.48 6.68 11.61
CA HIS A 124 1.01 5.32 11.39
C HIS A 124 -0.10 4.26 11.49
N SER A 125 -0.71 3.96 10.35
CA SER A 125 -1.70 2.93 10.15
C SER A 125 -0.93 1.68 9.77
N LEU A 126 -1.40 0.53 10.21
CA LEU A 126 -0.85 -0.76 9.80
C LEU A 126 -0.73 -0.86 8.26
N GLU A 127 -1.61 -0.21 7.50
CA GLU A 127 -1.54 -0.19 6.04
C GLU A 127 -0.33 0.60 5.50
N THR A 128 0.08 1.67 6.17
CA THR A 128 1.26 2.46 5.81
C THR A 128 2.54 1.69 6.16
N GLU A 129 2.59 1.06 7.34
CA GLU A 129 3.72 0.19 7.72
C GLU A 129 3.88 -0.98 6.76
N LEU A 130 2.77 -1.63 6.34
CA LEU A 130 2.81 -2.71 5.36
C LEU A 130 3.29 -2.21 3.98
N LYS A 131 2.88 -1.01 3.57
CA LYS A 131 3.38 -0.37 2.34
C LYS A 131 4.90 -0.19 2.41
N GLU A 132 5.42 0.32 3.53
CA GLU A 132 6.86 0.48 3.75
C GLU A 132 7.59 -0.87 3.74
N ILE A 133 7.05 -1.88 4.42
CA ILE A 133 7.62 -3.25 4.40
C ILE A 133 7.69 -3.81 2.99
N ILE A 134 6.67 -3.61 2.15
CA ILE A 134 6.69 -4.06 0.75
C ILE A 134 7.76 -3.29 -0.04
N ARG A 135 7.87 -1.97 0.16
CA ARG A 135 8.89 -1.16 -0.51
C ARG A 135 10.30 -1.62 -0.15
N GLU A 136 10.56 -1.91 1.13
CA GLU A 136 11.86 -2.42 1.57
C GLU A 136 12.13 -3.84 1.07
N ARG A 137 11.14 -4.74 1.18
CA ARG A 137 11.24 -6.14 0.74
C ARG A 137 11.59 -6.26 -0.74
N ASP A 138 10.96 -5.45 -1.57
CA ASP A 138 11.11 -5.50 -3.03
C ASP A 138 12.16 -4.51 -3.55
N ASP A 139 12.93 -3.87 -2.66
CA ASP A 139 13.96 -2.86 -2.97
C ASP A 139 13.43 -1.76 -3.92
N LEU A 140 12.22 -1.27 -3.61
CA LEU A 140 11.51 -0.28 -4.42
C LEU A 140 12.10 1.11 -4.21
N VAL A 141 13.19 1.39 -4.93
CA VAL A 141 13.74 2.74 -5.04
C VAL A 141 12.78 3.60 -5.87
N GLY A 142 12.25 4.65 -5.24
CA GLY A 142 11.31 5.56 -5.88
C GLY A 142 11.97 6.31 -7.05
N ASP A 143 11.31 6.31 -8.20
CA ASP A 143 11.74 7.07 -9.38
C ASP A 143 10.82 8.27 -9.67
N ARG A 144 11.12 8.99 -10.75
CA ARG A 144 10.31 10.15 -11.16
C ARG A 144 8.84 9.77 -11.44
N PHE A 145 8.56 8.55 -11.93
CA PHE A 145 7.18 8.10 -12.14
C PHE A 145 6.45 7.98 -10.80
N ASP A 146 7.09 7.39 -9.79
CA ASP A 146 6.49 7.31 -8.45
C ASP A 146 6.18 8.71 -7.90
N SER A 147 7.10 9.67 -8.10
CA SER A 147 6.89 11.06 -7.67
C SER A 147 5.75 11.77 -8.41
N VAL A 148 5.43 11.36 -9.64
CA VAL A 148 4.30 11.88 -10.42
C VAL A 148 2.99 11.23 -9.96
N ILE A 149 2.99 9.94 -9.66
CA ILE A 149 1.83 9.22 -9.14
C ILE A 149 1.49 9.67 -7.70
N GLU A 150 2.50 9.88 -6.86
CA GLU A 150 2.33 10.40 -5.49
C GLU A 150 1.63 11.76 -5.45
N ARG A 151 1.95 12.65 -6.40
CA ARG A 151 1.36 14.00 -6.51
C ARG A 151 0.18 14.09 -7.48
N GLY A 152 -0.06 13.03 -8.23
CA GLY A 152 -1.08 12.98 -9.28
C GLY A 152 -2.48 13.04 -8.70
N ILE A 153 -3.41 13.57 -9.49
CA ILE A 153 -4.83 13.63 -9.13
C ILE A 153 -5.42 12.23 -9.26
N VAL A 154 -6.24 11.82 -8.29
CA VAL A 154 -6.98 10.56 -8.32
C VAL A 154 -8.46 10.89 -8.29
N LEU A 155 -9.23 10.27 -9.17
CA LEU A 155 -10.69 10.39 -9.21
C LEU A 155 -11.32 9.02 -8.99
N ASP A 156 -12.20 8.90 -8.00
CA ASP A 156 -13.03 7.71 -7.80
C ASP A 156 -14.48 8.02 -8.20
N ILE A 157 -14.84 7.61 -9.42
CA ILE A 157 -16.10 7.95 -10.07
C ILE A 157 -17.07 6.80 -9.87
N GLU A 158 -18.15 7.05 -9.13
CA GLU A 158 -19.15 6.04 -8.83
C GLU A 158 -20.09 5.73 -10.01
N LYS A 159 -20.51 6.76 -10.74
CA LYS A 159 -21.50 6.65 -11.82
C LYS A 159 -20.91 6.20 -13.16
N ARG A 160 -21.73 5.55 -13.99
CA ARG A 160 -21.42 5.35 -15.41
C ARG A 160 -21.31 6.70 -16.13
N MET A 161 -20.34 6.83 -17.03
CA MET A 161 -20.16 8.02 -17.86
C MET A 161 -19.57 7.71 -19.23
N GLY A 162 -19.73 8.64 -20.18
CA GLY A 162 -19.04 8.56 -21.46
C GLY A 162 -17.61 9.09 -21.36
N ALA A 163 -16.76 8.73 -22.33
CA ALA A 163 -15.40 9.26 -22.42
C ALA A 163 -15.35 10.79 -22.49
N GLU A 164 -16.32 11.44 -23.14
CA GLU A 164 -16.38 12.90 -23.25
C GLU A 164 -16.54 13.59 -21.88
N ASP A 165 -17.47 13.12 -21.05
CA ASP A 165 -17.66 13.63 -19.68
C ASP A 165 -16.41 13.40 -18.82
N LEU A 166 -15.76 12.24 -19.00
CA LEU A 166 -14.52 11.90 -18.31
C LEU A 166 -13.38 12.83 -18.72
N PHE A 167 -13.25 13.15 -20.01
CA PHE A 167 -12.23 14.07 -20.51
C PHE A 167 -12.45 15.49 -20.01
N TRP A 168 -13.70 15.95 -19.95
CA TRP A 168 -14.01 17.26 -19.37
C TRP A 168 -13.61 17.31 -17.90
N LEU A 169 -13.98 16.28 -17.12
CA LEU A 169 -13.62 16.19 -15.70
C LEU A 169 -12.11 16.13 -15.50
N ALA A 170 -11.38 15.37 -16.32
CA ALA A 170 -9.93 15.31 -16.26
C ALA A 170 -9.29 16.67 -16.61
N ALA A 171 -9.78 17.34 -17.67
CA ALA A 171 -9.31 18.65 -18.07
C ALA A 171 -9.53 19.72 -17.00
N ASP A 172 -10.73 19.79 -16.42
CA ASP A 172 -11.08 20.71 -15.32
C ASP A 172 -10.14 20.54 -14.12
N LYS A 173 -9.85 19.29 -13.74
CA LYS A 173 -8.97 19.00 -12.60
C LYS A 173 -7.49 19.25 -12.86
N MET A 174 -7.01 19.01 -14.08
CA MET A 174 -5.60 19.17 -14.42
C MET A 174 -5.23 20.61 -14.83
N ALA A 175 -6.19 21.39 -15.34
CA ALA A 175 -5.99 22.76 -15.83
C ALA A 175 -5.22 23.68 -14.87
N PRO A 176 -5.56 23.76 -13.56
CA PRO A 176 -4.86 24.64 -12.63
C PRO A 176 -3.37 24.33 -12.51
N ASN A 177 -3.01 23.04 -12.46
CA ASN A 177 -1.62 22.61 -12.29
C ASN A 177 -0.82 22.72 -13.60
N LEU A 178 -1.48 22.61 -14.75
CA LEU A 178 -0.86 22.70 -16.06
C LEU A 178 -0.77 24.15 -16.58
N HIS A 179 -1.47 25.10 -15.95
CA HIS A 179 -1.58 26.48 -16.42
C HIS A 179 -2.13 26.57 -17.86
N VAL A 180 -3.06 25.70 -18.19
CA VAL A 180 -3.77 25.65 -19.49
C VAL A 180 -5.26 25.65 -19.24
N GLU A 181 -6.02 26.40 -20.04
CA GLU A 181 -7.48 26.44 -19.98
C GLU A 181 -8.11 25.04 -20.12
N ALA A 182 -9.09 24.71 -19.28
CA ALA A 182 -9.77 23.42 -19.26
C ALA A 182 -10.38 23.08 -20.63
N ASP A 183 -11.04 24.04 -21.29
CA ASP A 183 -11.59 23.88 -22.65
C ASP A 183 -10.53 23.50 -23.69
N THR A 184 -9.30 23.96 -23.53
CA THR A 184 -8.21 23.63 -24.46
C THR A 184 -7.70 22.21 -24.21
N LEU A 185 -7.50 21.82 -22.95
CA LEU A 185 -7.12 20.45 -22.59
C LEU A 185 -8.20 19.44 -23.03
N PHE A 186 -9.47 19.75 -22.78
CA PHE A 186 -10.59 18.93 -23.19
C PHE A 186 -10.62 18.70 -24.70
N ARG A 187 -10.48 19.78 -25.49
CA ARG A 187 -10.42 19.66 -26.96
C ARG A 187 -9.27 18.76 -27.43
N PHE A 188 -8.07 18.92 -26.88
CA PHE A 188 -6.94 18.07 -27.24
C PHE A 188 -7.18 16.60 -26.90
N LEU A 189 -7.76 16.28 -25.74
CA LEU A 189 -8.13 14.91 -25.37
C LEU A 189 -9.16 14.33 -26.34
N GLN A 190 -10.19 15.12 -26.68
CA GLN A 190 -11.26 14.70 -27.57
C GLN A 190 -10.76 14.50 -29.02
N GLU A 191 -9.92 15.40 -29.53
CA GLU A 191 -9.29 15.26 -30.84
C GLU A 191 -8.42 14.00 -30.90
N ARG A 192 -7.62 13.76 -29.84
CA ARG A 192 -6.79 12.57 -29.76
C ARG A 192 -7.60 11.28 -29.75
N GLU A 193 -8.70 11.22 -29.00
CA GLU A 193 -9.57 10.04 -28.96
C GLU A 193 -10.27 9.79 -30.31
N LYS A 194 -10.63 10.85 -31.03
CA LYS A 194 -11.27 10.77 -32.37
C LYS A 194 -10.35 10.18 -33.43
N GLU A 195 -9.04 10.42 -33.36
CA GLU A 195 -8.07 9.81 -34.29
C GLU A 195 -8.03 8.29 -34.15
N SER A 196 -7.99 7.81 -32.91
CA SER A 196 -8.02 6.39 -32.57
C SER A 196 -8.28 6.25 -31.07
N SER A 197 -9.14 5.30 -30.70
CA SER A 197 -9.50 5.12 -29.30
C SER A 197 -8.27 4.84 -28.45
N THR A 198 -8.18 5.50 -27.31
CA THR A 198 -7.07 5.33 -26.35
C THR A 198 -7.34 4.22 -25.34
N ALA A 199 -8.46 3.50 -25.49
CA ALA A 199 -8.71 2.23 -24.81
C ALA A 199 -7.75 1.15 -25.31
N LEU A 200 -6.90 0.64 -24.41
CA LEU A 200 -5.95 -0.44 -24.72
C LEU A 200 -6.57 -1.82 -24.51
N THR A 201 -7.47 -1.94 -23.55
CA THR A 201 -8.25 -3.15 -23.27
C THR A 201 -9.70 -2.74 -22.97
N PRO A 202 -10.66 -3.69 -22.93
CA PRO A 202 -12.04 -3.36 -22.57
C PRO A 202 -12.20 -2.66 -21.21
N HIS A 203 -11.22 -2.79 -20.31
CA HIS A 203 -11.26 -2.28 -18.94
C HIS A 203 -10.24 -1.16 -18.65
N LEU A 204 -9.37 -0.82 -19.61
CA LEU A 204 -8.28 0.15 -19.44
C LEU A 204 -8.18 1.12 -20.61
N ALA A 205 -8.13 2.42 -20.30
CA ALA A 205 -7.77 3.46 -21.26
C ALA A 205 -6.59 4.31 -20.78
N ILE A 206 -5.78 4.78 -21.74
CA ILE A 206 -4.66 5.68 -21.48
C ILE A 206 -4.71 6.89 -22.42
N PRO A 207 -5.67 7.82 -22.22
CA PRO A 207 -5.73 9.06 -22.96
C PRO A 207 -4.44 9.85 -22.75
N HIS A 208 -3.82 10.34 -23.83
CA HIS A 208 -2.55 11.04 -23.71
C HIS A 208 -2.42 12.17 -24.73
N ILE A 209 -1.98 13.34 -24.28
CA ILE A 209 -1.81 14.52 -25.14
C ILE A 209 -0.49 15.22 -24.86
N ILE A 210 -0.03 15.99 -25.85
CA ILE A 210 1.11 16.88 -25.74
C ILE A 210 0.59 18.32 -25.73
N ILE A 211 1.08 19.13 -24.79
CA ILE A 211 0.76 20.56 -24.70
C ILE A 211 2.00 21.42 -24.95
N GLU A 212 1.77 22.68 -25.28
CA GLU A 212 2.83 23.69 -25.34
C GLU A 212 3.33 24.05 -23.93
N GLY A 213 4.58 24.48 -23.84
CA GLY A 213 5.28 24.75 -22.57
C GLY A 213 6.56 23.94 -22.43
N GLU A 214 7.12 23.94 -21.22
CA GLU A 214 8.39 23.26 -20.93
C GLU A 214 8.31 22.49 -19.60
N ARG A 215 9.05 21.38 -19.50
CA ARG A 215 9.30 20.59 -18.28
C ARG A 215 8.06 20.22 -17.47
N THR A 216 6.94 20.03 -18.15
CA THR A 216 5.65 19.75 -17.51
C THR A 216 5.20 18.35 -17.88
N PHE A 217 4.87 17.54 -16.87
CA PHE A 217 4.29 16.22 -17.06
C PHE A 217 3.41 15.86 -15.86
N GLN A 218 2.17 15.42 -16.14
CA GLN A 218 1.21 15.01 -15.12
C GLN A 218 0.47 13.75 -15.55
N ILE A 219 0.10 12.95 -14.54
CA ILE A 219 -0.77 11.79 -14.68
C ILE A 219 -1.97 12.03 -13.76
N LEU A 220 -3.17 11.93 -14.31
CA LEU A 220 -4.40 11.78 -13.56
C LEU A 220 -4.85 10.33 -13.66
N MET A 221 -5.21 9.75 -12.52
CA MET A 221 -5.76 8.40 -12.44
C MET A 221 -7.24 8.48 -12.14
N ALA A 222 -8.07 7.78 -12.89
CA ALA A 222 -9.50 7.71 -12.64
C ALA A 222 -9.96 6.26 -12.58
N ARG A 223 -10.67 5.91 -11.50
CA ARG A 223 -11.46 4.69 -11.42
C ARG A 223 -12.91 5.00 -11.78
N CYS A 224 -13.46 4.30 -12.75
CA CYS A 224 -14.88 4.39 -13.11
C CYS A 224 -15.59 3.12 -12.64
N ARG A 225 -16.24 3.16 -11.47
CA ARG A 225 -16.80 1.96 -10.80
C ARG A 225 -17.87 1.27 -11.64
N GLU A 226 -18.77 2.02 -12.24
CA GLU A 226 -19.83 1.51 -13.13
C GLU A 226 -19.41 1.43 -14.63
N GLY A 227 -18.15 1.75 -14.92
CA GLY A 227 -17.56 1.75 -16.26
C GLY A 227 -17.70 3.08 -17.00
N ALA A 228 -16.69 3.39 -17.82
CA ALA A 228 -16.71 4.48 -18.77
C ALA A 228 -16.78 3.94 -20.21
N GLU A 229 -17.70 4.46 -21.01
CA GLU A 229 -17.87 4.06 -22.40
C GLU A 229 -16.94 4.87 -23.31
N PHE A 230 -15.88 4.22 -23.82
CA PHE A 230 -14.93 4.80 -24.77
C PHE A 230 -15.28 4.47 -26.22
N SER A 231 -15.66 3.23 -26.46
CA SER A 231 -16.05 2.75 -27.78
C SER A 231 -16.86 1.46 -27.67
N LYS A 232 -17.41 0.98 -28.79
CA LYS A 232 -18.12 -0.31 -28.82
C LYS A 232 -17.24 -1.51 -28.42
N SER A 233 -15.92 -1.41 -28.61
CA SER A 233 -14.95 -2.43 -28.19
C SER A 233 -14.46 -2.26 -26.75
N ALA A 234 -14.73 -1.11 -26.13
CA ALA A 234 -14.39 -0.79 -24.75
C ALA A 234 -15.58 -0.06 -24.08
N PRO A 235 -16.69 -0.77 -23.83
CA PRO A 235 -17.90 -0.19 -23.26
C PRO A 235 -17.81 0.06 -21.75
N ASP A 236 -16.90 -0.65 -21.07
CA ASP A 236 -16.84 -0.76 -19.61
C ASP A 236 -15.41 -0.54 -19.08
N VAL A 237 -14.83 0.61 -19.41
CA VAL A 237 -13.48 0.98 -18.94
C VAL A 237 -13.53 1.34 -17.46
N HIS A 238 -12.78 0.63 -16.62
CA HIS A 238 -12.75 0.83 -15.17
C HIS A 238 -11.51 1.57 -14.67
N ALA A 239 -10.40 1.47 -15.39
CA ALA A 239 -9.16 2.18 -15.09
C ALA A 239 -8.80 3.13 -16.23
N VAL A 240 -8.58 4.40 -15.90
CA VAL A 240 -8.17 5.42 -16.88
C VAL A 240 -6.94 6.15 -16.35
N PHE A 241 -5.91 6.26 -17.18
CA PHE A 241 -4.70 7.04 -16.89
C PHE A 241 -4.57 8.16 -17.93
N VAL A 242 -4.90 9.39 -17.54
CA VAL A 242 -4.78 10.55 -18.42
C VAL A 242 -3.38 11.15 -18.28
N LEU A 243 -2.62 11.15 -19.38
CA LEU A 243 -1.25 11.65 -19.43
C LEU A 243 -1.22 12.98 -20.18
N VAL A 244 -0.68 14.02 -19.55
CA VAL A 244 -0.45 15.30 -20.19
C VAL A 244 1.00 15.70 -19.98
N GLY A 245 1.70 16.04 -21.06
CA GLY A 245 3.08 16.53 -20.94
C GLY A 245 3.51 17.43 -22.08
N THR A 246 4.61 18.14 -21.88
CA THR A 246 5.20 19.00 -22.89
C THR A 246 6.08 18.21 -23.85
N LYS A 247 6.36 18.78 -25.02
CA LYS A 247 7.09 18.09 -26.11
C LYS A 247 8.51 17.66 -25.70
N ASP A 248 9.18 18.45 -24.86
CA ASP A 248 10.50 18.15 -24.30
C ASP A 248 10.50 16.94 -23.34
N GLU A 249 9.34 16.59 -22.78
CA GLU A 249 9.16 15.45 -21.88
C GLU A 249 8.81 14.13 -22.58
N ARG A 250 8.88 14.08 -23.92
CA ARG A 250 8.51 12.90 -24.73
C ARG A 250 9.16 11.60 -24.26
N ASN A 251 10.44 11.64 -23.88
CA ASN A 251 11.15 10.45 -23.40
C ASN A 251 10.57 9.94 -22.08
N PHE A 252 10.21 10.84 -21.16
CA PHE A 252 9.58 10.47 -19.91
C PHE A 252 8.14 9.99 -20.14
N HIS A 253 7.42 10.63 -21.05
CA HIS A 253 6.07 10.22 -21.47
C HIS A 253 6.03 8.74 -21.90
N LEU A 254 6.95 8.33 -22.79
CA LEU A 254 7.03 6.93 -23.23
C LEU A 254 7.39 5.97 -22.09
N ARG A 255 8.26 6.41 -21.17
CA ARG A 255 8.61 5.62 -19.98
C ARG A 255 7.41 5.44 -19.04
N ALA A 256 6.62 6.49 -18.84
CA ALA A 256 5.40 6.44 -18.03
C ALA A 256 4.35 5.50 -18.64
N LEU A 257 4.15 5.56 -19.96
CA LEU A 257 3.29 4.61 -20.68
C LEU A 257 3.76 3.16 -20.48
N ALA A 258 5.06 2.91 -20.63
CA ALA A 258 5.63 1.57 -20.42
C ALA A 258 5.48 1.08 -18.97
N ALA A 259 5.62 1.99 -17.99
CA ALA A 259 5.40 1.69 -16.58
C ALA A 259 3.94 1.29 -16.31
N ILE A 260 2.97 2.09 -16.77
CA ILE A 260 1.54 1.77 -16.63
C ILE A 260 1.23 0.44 -17.32
N ALA A 261 1.71 0.23 -18.55
CA ALA A 261 1.50 -1.01 -19.29
C ALA A 261 2.08 -2.25 -18.58
N GLN A 262 3.15 -2.12 -17.80
CA GLN A 262 3.69 -3.22 -16.99
C GLN A 262 2.85 -3.48 -15.74
N ILE A 263 2.44 -2.42 -15.05
CA ILE A 263 1.60 -2.52 -13.83
C ILE A 263 0.27 -3.20 -14.15
N VAL A 264 -0.40 -2.76 -15.21
CA VAL A 264 -1.73 -3.28 -15.61
C VAL A 264 -1.68 -4.70 -16.20
N ARG A 265 -0.50 -5.21 -16.54
CA ARG A 265 -0.32 -6.60 -17.01
C ARG A 265 -0.36 -7.62 -15.88
N ASP A 266 -0.27 -7.18 -14.62
CA ASP A 266 -0.50 -8.08 -13.49
C ASP A 266 -1.93 -8.65 -13.57
N PRO A 267 -2.12 -9.98 -13.61
CA PRO A 267 -3.44 -10.61 -13.66
C PRO A 267 -4.40 -10.20 -12.54
N HIS A 268 -3.88 -9.70 -11.41
CA HIS A 268 -4.65 -9.26 -10.26
C HIS A 268 -4.81 -7.73 -10.20
N PHE A 269 -4.29 -6.97 -11.17
CA PHE A 269 -4.39 -5.51 -11.17
C PHE A 269 -5.85 -5.04 -11.07
N GLU A 270 -6.71 -5.52 -11.96
CA GLU A 270 -8.12 -5.10 -12.02
C GLU A 270 -8.86 -5.41 -10.72
N GLN A 271 -8.62 -6.60 -10.15
CA GLN A 271 -9.19 -6.99 -8.87
C GLN A 271 -8.77 -6.04 -7.74
N ARG A 272 -7.48 -5.70 -7.64
CA ARG A 272 -6.96 -4.77 -6.63
C ARG A 272 -7.47 -3.34 -6.86
N TRP A 273 -7.47 -2.90 -8.11
CA TRP A 273 -7.98 -1.59 -8.52
C TRP A 273 -9.45 -1.40 -8.12
N MET A 274 -10.30 -2.40 -8.37
CA MET A 274 -11.71 -2.35 -8.00
C MET A 274 -11.96 -2.54 -6.50
N ALA A 275 -11.08 -3.25 -5.79
CA ALA A 275 -11.19 -3.47 -4.34
C ALA A 275 -10.64 -2.32 -3.48
N ALA A 276 -9.91 -1.36 -4.07
CA ALA A 276 -9.36 -0.21 -3.37
C ALA A 276 -10.47 0.62 -2.69
N ARG A 277 -10.29 0.98 -1.42
CA ARG A 277 -11.32 1.65 -0.60
C ARG A 277 -11.22 3.17 -0.56
N SER A 278 -10.16 3.73 -1.12
CA SER A 278 -9.88 5.17 -1.12
C SER A 278 -9.00 5.54 -2.30
N GLU A 279 -8.87 6.83 -2.57
CA GLU A 279 -7.93 7.38 -3.54
C GLU A 279 -6.47 7.01 -3.23
N GLU A 280 -6.09 7.00 -1.95
CA GLU A 280 -4.74 6.57 -1.55
C GLU A 280 -4.53 5.07 -1.80
N ALA A 281 -5.55 4.23 -1.57
CA ALA A 281 -5.46 2.82 -1.92
C ALA A 281 -5.34 2.61 -3.44
N LEU A 282 -6.02 3.43 -4.27
CA LEU A 282 -5.85 3.41 -5.73
C LEU A 282 -4.41 3.79 -6.13
N ARG A 283 -3.86 4.81 -5.49
CA ARG A 283 -2.47 5.22 -5.68
C ARG A 283 -1.50 4.09 -5.31
N ASP A 284 -1.74 3.42 -4.20
CA ASP A 284 -0.92 2.29 -3.73
C ASP A 284 -0.92 1.11 -4.70
N VAL A 285 -2.07 0.80 -5.33
CA VAL A 285 -2.15 -0.25 -6.37
C VAL A 285 -1.17 0.01 -7.51
N VAL A 286 -0.94 1.28 -7.87
CA VAL A 286 -0.03 1.68 -8.95
C VAL A 286 1.42 1.75 -8.46
N LEU A 287 1.66 2.37 -7.30
CA LEU A 287 3.01 2.52 -6.72
C LEU A 287 3.66 1.18 -6.35
N LEU A 288 2.88 0.24 -5.83
CA LEU A 288 3.31 -1.11 -5.46
C LEU A 288 3.24 -2.09 -6.64
N GLY A 289 2.79 -1.64 -7.82
CA GLY A 289 2.73 -2.46 -9.01
C GLY A 289 4.11 -2.94 -9.46
N GLU A 290 4.17 -4.17 -9.97
CA GLU A 290 5.40 -4.71 -10.54
C GLU A 290 5.72 -4.00 -11.86
N ARG A 291 6.86 -3.33 -11.92
CA ARG A 291 7.39 -2.69 -13.11
C ARG A 291 8.90 -2.56 -13.02
N ARG A 292 9.54 -2.41 -14.18
CA ARG A 292 10.94 -2.00 -14.26
C ARG A 292 11.05 -0.54 -13.83
N ARG A 293 11.54 -0.33 -12.60
CA ARG A 293 11.95 0.98 -12.09
C ARG A 293 13.31 1.34 -12.67
N MET A 294 13.46 2.58 -13.12
CA MET A 294 14.72 3.02 -13.70
C MET A 294 15.42 3.97 -12.73
N MET A 295 16.61 3.59 -12.29
CA MET A 295 17.49 4.50 -11.57
C MET A 295 17.95 5.60 -12.53
N GLY A 296 17.49 6.83 -12.29
CA GLY A 296 17.90 8.03 -13.01
C GLY A 296 17.81 9.24 -12.08
N PRO A 297 18.61 10.29 -12.31
CA PRO A 297 18.58 11.46 -11.45
C PRO A 297 17.18 12.10 -11.48
N LEU A 298 16.67 12.42 -10.28
CA LEU A 298 15.43 13.18 -10.04
C LEU A 298 15.47 14.53 -10.75
#